data_AF-A0A928VPR5-F1
#
_entry.id   AF-A0A928VPR5-F1
#
_cell.length_a   1.000
_cell.length_b   1.000
_cell.length_c   1.000
_cell.angle_alpha   90.00
_cell.angle_beta   90.00
_cell.angle_gamma   90.00
#
_symmetry.space_group_name_H-M   'P 1'
#
loop_
_entity.id
_entity.type
_entity.pdbx_description
1 polymer ?
#
loop_
_entity_poly.entity_id
_entity_poly.type
_entity_poly.pdbx_seq_one_letter_code
_entity_poly.pdbx_strand_id
1 'polypeptide(L)'
;MPHSEMNALAQIAAPEQITRRGDRPSVQFEGPIPAWGNRLQATMTELEQWRGLKFKQDLRIRFEPQAQPGLNGWYDAMTKQLVVTLNGSNQLGRSVALHEIAHALQDQHFDLAKLHQQHHDQPDADQAVSAIIEGEAMLAVNELMHYDFLSHAQLPESGLVSDRFFEQIFLYGSGMKFITAVRDHGGWPAVDQTFREPPTSTTLILHPERYIAGDRSIQPINVPLKPGEVLQQQHIRGEYALQLLLARQPETRSLIKRIDDSFISDTLNIIQYDQQTIHRWIIQFNNSHIATEISIGLKTALALVEGTGDAISIQIQPIAEQFSIIAEW
;
A
#
# COMPACT_ATOMS: atom_id res chain seq x y z
N MET A 1 -10.49 -18.71 -5.53
CA MET A 1 -11.84 -18.23 -5.88
C MET A 1 -12.87 -18.94 -5.02
N PRO A 2 -13.99 -18.30 -4.62
CA PRO A 2 -14.22 -16.85 -4.66
C PRO A 2 -14.87 -16.31 -3.36
N HIS A 3 -14.50 -15.09 -2.97
CA HIS A 3 -15.46 -14.20 -2.30
C HIS A 3 -15.70 -13.01 -3.21
N SER A 4 -16.29 -13.33 -4.36
CA SER A 4 -17.16 -12.44 -5.11
C SER A 4 -18.60 -12.72 -4.68
N GLU A 5 -19.37 -11.65 -4.54
CA GLU A 5 -20.84 -11.58 -4.38
C GLU A 5 -21.43 -11.81 -2.98
N MET A 6 -21.82 -10.71 -2.34
CA MET A 6 -23.25 -10.44 -2.11
C MET A 6 -23.51 -8.93 -2.11
N ASN A 7 -23.96 -8.44 -3.27
CA ASN A 7 -24.70 -7.18 -3.42
C ASN A 7 -26.18 -7.46 -3.11
N ALA A 8 -26.81 -6.66 -2.24
CA ALA A 8 -28.09 -5.97 -2.51
C ALA A 8 -28.79 -5.48 -1.22
N LEU A 9 -28.90 -4.15 -1.14
CA LEU A 9 -30.03 -3.38 -0.59
C LEU A 9 -30.33 -3.47 0.93
N ALA A 10 -29.75 -2.52 1.65
CA ALA A 10 -30.57 -1.50 2.30
C ALA A 10 -29.83 -0.15 2.20
N GLN A 11 -30.36 0.78 1.39
CA GLN A 11 -30.01 2.19 1.51
C GLN A 11 -30.55 2.67 2.86
N ILE A 12 -29.75 2.51 3.91
CA ILE A 12 -29.94 3.25 5.14
C ILE A 12 -29.15 4.53 4.91
N ALA A 13 -29.85 5.62 4.61
CA ALA A 13 -29.26 6.94 4.64
C ALA A 13 -28.46 7.09 5.94
N ALA A 14 -27.17 7.42 5.83
CA ALA A 14 -26.37 7.74 6.99
C ALA A 14 -27.10 8.82 7.80
N PRO A 15 -27.28 8.66 9.12
CA PRO A 15 -27.88 9.72 9.90
C PRO A 15 -26.98 10.95 9.80
N GLU A 16 -27.48 12.02 9.18
CA GLU A 16 -26.90 13.36 9.28
C GLU A 16 -26.79 13.69 10.78
N GLN A 17 -25.60 13.50 11.36
CA GLN A 17 -25.29 14.12 12.64
C GLN A 17 -25.08 15.60 12.38
N ILE A 18 -26.15 16.35 12.58
CA ILE A 18 -26.15 17.81 12.67
C ILE A 18 -25.24 18.19 13.84
N THR A 19 -23.96 18.46 13.57
CA THR A 19 -23.12 19.21 14.50
C THR A 19 -23.71 20.61 14.59
N ARG A 20 -24.14 21.00 15.80
CA ARG A 20 -24.60 22.36 16.04
C ARG A 20 -23.43 23.30 15.76
N ARG A 21 -23.67 24.33 14.95
CA ARG A 21 -22.72 25.42 14.67
C ARG A 21 -22.17 25.96 16.01
N GLY A 22 -20.96 25.56 16.40
CA GLY A 22 -20.30 26.03 17.63
C GLY A 22 -19.59 24.97 18.47
N ASP A 23 -19.97 23.68 18.38
CA ASP A 23 -19.32 22.63 19.17
C ASP A 23 -18.14 22.02 18.39
N ARG A 24 -16.98 21.89 19.06
CA ARG A 24 -15.83 21.15 18.50
C ARG A 24 -16.22 19.68 18.33
N PRO A 25 -15.87 19.03 17.20
CA PRO A 25 -16.12 17.60 17.05
C PRO A 25 -15.53 16.79 18.20
N SER A 26 -16.26 15.76 18.58
CA SER A 26 -16.03 14.96 19.79
C SER A 26 -15.92 13.47 19.49
N VAL A 27 -15.38 12.73 20.45
CA VAL A 27 -15.31 11.27 20.41
C VAL A 27 -16.46 10.68 21.21
N GLN A 28 -17.27 9.86 20.56
CA GLN A 28 -18.34 9.06 21.14
C GLN A 28 -17.89 7.60 21.22
N PHE A 29 -18.21 6.91 22.32
CA PHE A 29 -17.77 5.53 22.54
C PHE A 29 -18.94 4.56 22.54
N GLU A 30 -18.71 3.38 21.97
CA GLU A 30 -19.62 2.22 22.05
C GLU A 30 -18.88 1.01 22.64
N GLY A 31 -19.56 0.19 23.45
CA GLY A 31 -18.98 -1.01 24.05
C GLY A 31 -18.18 -0.77 25.35
N PRO A 32 -17.42 -1.76 25.83
CA PRO A 32 -16.65 -1.66 27.07
C PRO A 32 -15.44 -0.75 26.92
N ILE A 33 -15.56 0.49 27.39
CA ILE A 33 -14.53 1.52 27.27
C ILE A 33 -13.34 1.17 28.18
N PRO A 34 -12.14 0.94 27.62
CA PRO A 34 -10.95 0.71 28.44
C PRO A 34 -10.50 2.00 29.13
N ALA A 35 -9.83 1.90 30.28
CA ALA A 35 -9.41 3.09 31.05
C ALA A 35 -8.58 4.10 30.24
N TRP A 36 -7.76 3.60 29.29
CA TRP A 36 -6.98 4.46 28.40
C TRP A 36 -7.82 5.17 27.32
N GLY A 37 -9.02 4.65 26.99
CA GLY A 37 -9.95 5.21 26.00
C GLY A 37 -10.44 6.61 26.37
N ASN A 38 -10.48 6.94 27.66
CA ASN A 38 -10.84 8.27 28.16
C ASN A 38 -9.89 9.39 27.68
N ARG A 39 -8.71 9.04 27.14
CA ARG A 39 -7.76 10.01 26.55
C ARG A 39 -7.97 10.27 25.07
N LEU A 40 -8.86 9.55 24.38
CA LEU A 40 -8.96 9.63 22.92
C LEU A 40 -9.45 11.00 22.40
N GLN A 41 -10.21 11.74 23.20
CA GLN A 41 -10.53 13.15 22.88
C GLN A 41 -9.26 14.04 22.86
N ALA A 42 -8.32 13.79 23.77
CA ALA A 42 -7.04 14.48 23.79
C ALA A 42 -6.17 14.02 22.61
N THR A 43 -6.12 12.72 22.32
CA THR A 43 -5.42 12.16 21.15
C THR A 43 -5.90 12.77 19.83
N MET A 44 -7.23 12.94 19.67
CA MET A 44 -7.82 13.63 18.53
C MET A 44 -7.29 15.08 18.43
N THR A 45 -7.21 15.80 19.55
CA THR A 45 -6.69 17.17 19.60
C THR A 45 -5.19 17.25 19.29
N GLU A 46 -4.41 16.30 19.81
CA GLU A 46 -2.97 16.18 19.53
C GLU A 46 -2.72 15.92 18.05
N LEU A 47 -3.51 15.03 17.43
CA LEU A 47 -3.43 14.75 16.00
C LEU A 47 -3.76 15.99 15.15
N GLU A 48 -4.77 16.78 15.52
CA GLU A 48 -5.07 18.04 14.82
C GLU A 48 -3.89 19.03 14.88
N GLN A 49 -3.24 19.14 16.04
CA GLN A 49 -2.10 20.02 16.23
C GLN A 49 -0.89 19.55 15.43
N TRP A 50 -0.65 18.24 15.44
CA TRP A 50 0.43 17.61 14.69
C TRP A 50 0.26 17.76 13.18
N ARG A 51 -0.94 17.48 12.66
CA ARG A 51 -1.23 17.46 11.22
C ARG A 51 -1.53 18.84 10.63
N GLY A 52 -1.99 19.77 11.45
CA GLY A 52 -2.53 21.06 11.00
C GLY A 52 -3.92 20.98 10.34
N LEU A 53 -4.58 19.82 10.41
CA LEU A 53 -5.93 19.59 9.89
C LEU A 53 -6.93 19.49 11.06
N LYS A 54 -8.16 19.96 10.84
CA LYS A 54 -9.25 19.89 11.83
C LYS A 54 -10.22 18.77 11.51
N PHE A 55 -10.68 18.05 12.52
CA PHE A 55 -11.83 17.18 12.33
C PHE A 55 -13.05 18.04 11.97
N LYS A 56 -13.83 17.55 11.00
CA LYS A 56 -15.06 18.15 10.51
C LYS A 56 -16.30 17.47 11.10
N GLN A 57 -16.16 16.23 11.59
CA GLN A 57 -17.24 15.40 12.10
C GLN A 57 -16.82 14.66 13.38
N ASP A 58 -17.81 14.33 14.21
CA ASP A 58 -17.62 13.49 15.40
C ASP A 58 -17.07 12.10 15.01
N LEU A 59 -16.30 11.51 15.91
CA LEU A 59 -15.82 10.14 15.77
C LEU A 59 -16.63 9.20 16.64
N ARG A 60 -17.11 8.09 16.08
CA ARG A 60 -17.71 6.99 16.82
C ARG A 60 -16.73 5.83 16.91
N ILE A 61 -16.25 5.56 18.11
CA ILE A 61 -15.27 4.51 18.39
C ILE A 61 -15.95 3.37 19.12
N ARG A 62 -16.05 2.22 18.47
CA ARG A 62 -16.54 0.99 19.08
C ARG A 62 -15.37 0.18 19.64
N PHE A 63 -15.50 -0.22 20.89
CA PHE A 63 -14.64 -1.21 21.52
C PHE A 63 -15.32 -2.56 21.55
N GLU A 64 -14.64 -3.61 21.11
CA GLU A 64 -15.19 -4.97 21.13
C GLU A 64 -14.10 -6.01 21.40
N PRO A 65 -14.44 -7.21 21.92
CA PRO A 65 -13.49 -8.31 22.00
C PRO A 65 -12.93 -8.67 20.63
N GLN A 66 -11.66 -9.08 20.54
CA GLN A 66 -11.10 -9.53 19.28
C GLN A 66 -11.78 -10.82 18.81
N ALA A 67 -12.52 -10.73 17.70
CA ALA A 67 -13.16 -11.88 17.06
C ALA A 67 -12.24 -12.60 16.06
N GLN A 68 -11.32 -11.87 15.42
CA GLN A 68 -10.39 -12.39 14.41
C GLN A 68 -8.95 -12.19 14.88
N PRO A 69 -8.15 -13.26 15.04
CA PRO A 69 -6.74 -13.14 15.42
C PRO A 69 -5.97 -12.22 14.46
N GLY A 70 -5.25 -11.24 15.02
CA GLY A 70 -4.38 -10.33 14.27
C GLY A 70 -5.08 -9.13 13.62
N LEU A 71 -6.41 -9.04 13.68
CA LEU A 71 -7.14 -7.81 13.37
C LEU A 71 -7.36 -7.05 14.68
N ASN A 72 -6.61 -5.95 14.87
CA ASN A 72 -6.63 -5.23 16.14
C ASN A 72 -7.52 -3.98 16.13
N GLY A 73 -7.85 -3.46 14.95
CA GLY A 73 -8.74 -2.33 14.72
C GLY A 73 -8.97 -2.14 13.22
N TRP A 74 -9.93 -1.28 12.88
CA TRP A 74 -10.15 -0.82 11.52
C TRP A 74 -11.02 0.45 11.50
N TYR A 75 -10.83 1.23 10.45
CA TYR A 75 -11.71 2.32 10.06
C TYR A 75 -12.33 2.02 8.69
N ASP A 76 -13.65 2.16 8.60
CA ASP A 76 -14.38 1.99 7.35
C ASP A 76 -14.76 3.36 6.78
N ALA A 77 -14.15 3.73 5.65
CA ALA A 77 -14.40 5.01 4.99
C ALA A 77 -15.82 5.14 4.40
N MET A 78 -16.56 4.05 4.19
CA MET A 78 -17.94 4.09 3.69
C MET A 78 -18.92 4.33 4.85
N THR A 79 -18.76 3.56 5.94
CA THR A 79 -19.68 3.64 7.09
C THR A 79 -19.25 4.66 8.15
N LYS A 80 -18.04 5.20 8.02
CA LYS A 80 -17.37 6.09 8.98
C LYS A 80 -17.21 5.45 10.36
N GLN A 81 -17.27 4.12 10.44
CA GLN A 81 -17.18 3.37 11.68
C GLN A 81 -15.70 3.12 12.02
N LEU A 82 -15.33 3.43 13.26
CA LEU A 82 -14.02 3.11 13.82
C LEU A 82 -14.18 2.02 14.87
N VAL A 83 -13.42 0.94 14.74
CA VAL A 83 -13.41 -0.16 15.70
C VAL A 83 -12.02 -0.40 16.25
N VAL A 84 -11.91 -0.58 17.56
CA VAL A 84 -10.69 -1.01 18.24
C VAL A 84 -10.99 -2.25 19.06
N THR A 85 -10.26 -3.33 18.78
CA THR A 85 -10.43 -4.57 19.51
C THR A 85 -9.72 -4.51 20.88
N LEU A 86 -10.32 -5.14 21.87
CA LEU A 86 -9.79 -5.23 23.23
C LEU A 86 -8.94 -6.51 23.37
N ASN A 87 -7.75 -6.47 22.78
CA ASN A 87 -6.73 -7.50 22.99
C ASN A 87 -5.34 -6.85 23.19
N GLY A 88 -4.45 -7.59 23.86
CA GLY A 88 -3.06 -7.20 24.07
C GLY A 88 -2.89 -6.13 25.15
N SER A 89 -1.80 -5.36 25.04
CA SER A 89 -1.43 -4.36 26.05
C SER A 89 -2.21 -3.05 25.85
N ASN A 90 -2.32 -2.25 26.92
CA ASN A 90 -2.89 -0.89 26.82
C ASN A 90 -2.12 -0.01 25.82
N GLN A 91 -0.84 -0.26 25.62
CA GLN A 91 -0.04 0.47 24.63
C GLN A 91 -0.47 0.11 23.20
N LEU A 92 -0.68 -1.17 22.92
CA LEU A 92 -1.18 -1.63 21.62
C LEU A 92 -2.58 -1.06 21.32
N GLY A 93 -3.50 -1.11 22.28
CA GLY A 93 -4.84 -0.54 22.09
C GLY A 93 -4.80 0.97 21.78
N ARG A 94 -3.92 1.72 22.45
CA ARG A 94 -3.72 3.15 22.18
C ARG A 94 -3.11 3.42 20.81
N SER A 95 -2.13 2.63 20.38
CA SER A 95 -1.50 2.82 19.07
C SER A 95 -2.47 2.51 17.93
N VAL A 96 -3.26 1.43 18.07
CA VAL A 96 -4.33 1.10 17.13
C VAL A 96 -5.37 2.22 17.09
N ALA A 97 -5.85 2.69 18.24
CA ALA A 97 -6.84 3.77 18.26
C ALA A 97 -6.31 5.06 17.58
N LEU A 98 -5.05 5.43 17.81
CA LEU A 98 -4.44 6.58 17.13
C LEU A 98 -4.36 6.37 15.61
N HIS A 99 -3.94 5.19 15.17
CA HIS A 99 -3.87 4.81 13.76
C HIS A 99 -5.23 4.96 13.08
N GLU A 100 -6.28 4.36 13.65
CA GLU A 100 -7.63 4.45 13.06
C GLU A 100 -8.21 5.87 13.13
N ILE A 101 -7.90 6.65 14.17
CA ILE A 101 -8.30 8.07 14.27
C ILE A 101 -7.62 8.89 13.16
N ALA A 102 -6.39 8.53 12.78
CA ALA A 102 -5.70 9.16 11.66
C ALA A 102 -6.42 8.88 10.33
N HIS A 103 -6.89 7.65 10.09
CA HIS A 103 -7.72 7.36 8.92
C HIS A 103 -9.00 8.18 8.89
N ALA A 104 -9.67 8.35 10.03
CA ALA A 104 -10.85 9.19 10.08
C ALA A 104 -10.54 10.67 9.78
N LEU A 105 -9.38 11.19 10.21
CA LEU A 105 -8.96 12.55 9.85
C LEU A 105 -8.68 12.65 8.35
N GLN A 106 -7.93 11.71 7.78
CA GLN A 106 -7.61 11.67 6.36
C GLN A 106 -8.89 11.64 5.51
N ASP A 107 -9.82 10.74 5.82
CA ASP A 107 -11.08 10.58 5.10
C ASP A 107 -11.94 11.86 5.11
N GLN A 108 -12.00 12.55 6.24
CA GLN A 108 -12.74 13.81 6.33
C GLN A 108 -12.14 14.93 5.44
N HIS A 109 -10.87 14.83 5.02
CA HIS A 109 -10.22 15.82 4.16
C HIS A 109 -10.01 15.38 2.72
N PHE A 110 -9.84 14.08 2.48
CA PHE A 110 -9.37 13.55 1.20
C PHE A 110 -10.29 12.50 0.58
N ASP A 111 -11.36 12.08 1.27
CA ASP A 111 -12.34 11.10 0.77
C ASP A 111 -11.66 9.78 0.34
N LEU A 112 -11.29 8.95 1.32
CA LEU A 112 -10.48 7.75 1.07
C LEU A 112 -11.19 6.74 0.18
N ALA A 113 -12.52 6.63 0.31
CA ALA A 113 -13.32 5.76 -0.54
C ALA A 113 -13.22 6.17 -2.02
N LYS A 114 -13.27 7.47 -2.31
CA LYS A 114 -13.10 7.99 -3.66
C LYS A 114 -11.69 7.75 -4.20
N LEU A 115 -10.65 7.91 -3.37
CA LEU A 115 -9.26 7.64 -3.78
C LEU A 115 -9.07 6.20 -4.24
N HIS A 116 -9.52 5.22 -3.46
CA HIS A 116 -9.46 3.81 -3.88
C HIS A 116 -10.31 3.55 -5.13
N GLN A 117 -11.53 4.11 -5.20
CA GLN A 117 -12.39 3.93 -6.38
C GLN A 117 -11.73 4.43 -7.67
N GLN A 118 -10.97 5.53 -7.62
CA GLN A 118 -10.28 6.08 -8.79
C GLN A 118 -9.19 5.16 -9.36
N HIS A 119 -8.66 4.24 -8.55
CA HIS A 119 -7.54 3.37 -8.91
C HIS A 119 -7.85 1.87 -8.87
N HIS A 120 -9.10 1.47 -8.59
CA HIS A 120 -9.49 0.07 -8.41
C HIS A 120 -9.14 -0.88 -9.59
N ASP A 121 -9.15 -0.39 -10.83
CA ASP A 121 -8.80 -1.16 -12.02
C ASP A 121 -7.27 -1.22 -12.29
N GLN A 122 -6.46 -0.56 -11.44
CA GLN A 122 -5.02 -0.45 -11.56
C GLN A 122 -4.36 -0.90 -10.25
N PRO A 123 -4.15 -2.22 -10.04
CA PRO A 123 -3.73 -2.77 -8.75
C PRO A 123 -2.45 -2.14 -8.18
N ASP A 124 -1.45 -1.82 -9.02
CA ASP A 124 -0.22 -1.15 -8.57
C ASP A 124 -0.47 0.30 -8.11
N ALA A 125 -1.37 1.02 -8.78
CA ALA A 125 -1.75 2.37 -8.37
C ALA A 125 -2.56 2.35 -7.07
N ASP A 126 -3.50 1.42 -6.92
CA ASP A 126 -4.28 1.25 -5.69
C ASP A 126 -3.39 0.85 -4.49
N GLN A 127 -2.38 0.01 -4.71
CA GLN A 127 -1.38 -0.32 -3.70
C GLN A 127 -0.54 0.92 -3.29
N ALA A 128 -0.20 1.79 -4.26
CA ALA A 128 0.51 3.03 -3.98
C ALA A 128 -0.33 4.03 -3.17
N VAL A 129 -1.62 4.15 -3.50
CA VAL A 129 -2.61 4.93 -2.71
C VAL A 129 -2.73 4.39 -1.30
N SER A 130 -2.81 3.07 -1.14
CA SER A 130 -2.84 2.43 0.17
C SER A 130 -1.59 2.79 0.99
N ALA A 131 -0.40 2.82 0.37
CA ALA A 131 0.83 3.15 1.06
C ALA A 131 0.90 4.61 1.56
N ILE A 132 0.31 5.58 0.86
CA ILE A 132 0.27 6.96 1.37
C ILE A 132 -0.69 7.10 2.56
N ILE A 133 -1.84 6.41 2.52
CA ILE A 133 -2.86 6.42 3.56
C ILE A 133 -2.29 5.82 4.85
N GLU A 134 -1.78 4.59 4.74
CA GLU A 134 -1.17 3.84 5.83
C GLU A 134 0.10 4.52 6.34
N GLY A 135 0.92 5.06 5.42
CA GLY A 135 2.17 5.73 5.75
C GLY A 135 1.98 6.96 6.64
N GLU A 136 0.98 7.82 6.36
CA GLU A 136 0.72 8.99 7.19
C GLU A 136 0.16 8.59 8.56
N ALA A 137 -0.73 7.58 8.61
CA ALA A 137 -1.27 7.06 9.87
C ALA A 137 -0.16 6.47 10.75
N MET A 138 0.78 5.73 10.14
CA MET A 138 1.95 5.19 10.84
C MET A 138 2.94 6.27 11.26
N LEU A 139 3.11 7.34 10.49
CA LEU A 139 3.92 8.48 10.90
C LEU A 139 3.34 9.17 12.15
N ALA A 140 2.02 9.31 12.23
CA ALA A 140 1.34 9.83 13.42
C ALA A 140 1.61 8.95 14.65
N VAL A 141 1.49 7.63 14.51
CA VAL A 141 1.81 6.68 15.58
C VAL A 141 3.27 6.80 16.00
N ASN A 142 4.19 6.80 15.04
CA ASN A 142 5.64 6.88 15.30
C ASN A 142 5.98 8.14 16.13
N GLU A 143 5.47 9.29 15.74
CA GLU A 143 5.84 10.57 16.36
C GLU A 143 5.08 10.89 17.65
N LEU A 144 3.76 10.67 17.68
CA LEU A 144 2.93 11.00 18.85
C LEU A 144 3.04 9.96 19.97
N MET A 145 3.45 8.73 19.65
CA MET A 145 3.71 7.71 20.66
C MET A 145 5.20 7.47 20.95
N HIS A 146 6.11 8.17 20.25
CA HIS A 146 7.55 7.95 20.34
C HIS A 146 7.94 6.48 20.17
N TYR A 147 7.36 5.83 19.15
CA TYR A 147 7.56 4.42 18.85
C TYR A 147 8.29 4.27 17.53
N ASP A 148 9.53 3.79 17.56
CA ASP A 148 10.32 3.51 16.36
C ASP A 148 9.78 2.28 15.63
N PHE A 149 8.76 2.51 14.79
CA PHE A 149 8.15 1.46 13.99
C PHE A 149 9.11 0.91 12.92
N LEU A 150 9.96 1.76 12.32
CA LEU A 150 10.88 1.34 11.26
C LEU A 150 11.88 0.30 11.73
N SER A 151 12.34 0.39 12.98
CA SER A 151 13.21 -0.65 13.56
C SER A 151 12.59 -2.04 13.55
N HIS A 152 11.25 -2.13 13.55
CA HIS A 152 10.48 -3.38 13.53
C HIS A 152 9.95 -3.74 12.13
N ALA A 153 10.06 -2.83 11.16
CA ALA A 153 9.59 -3.01 9.78
C ALA A 153 10.68 -3.63 8.89
N GLN A 154 11.26 -4.75 9.32
CA GLN A 154 12.32 -5.45 8.60
C GLN A 154 11.86 -6.85 8.18
N LEU A 155 12.23 -7.26 6.97
CA LEU A 155 12.04 -8.63 6.53
C LEU A 155 12.95 -9.56 7.33
N PRO A 156 12.47 -10.74 7.76
CA PRO A 156 13.32 -11.72 8.43
C PRO A 156 14.40 -12.24 7.47
N GLU A 157 15.57 -12.56 7.98
CA GLU A 157 16.67 -13.10 7.16
C GLU A 157 16.41 -14.54 6.71
N SER A 158 15.64 -15.31 7.48
CA SER A 158 15.33 -16.72 7.24
C SER A 158 13.83 -16.99 7.30
N GLY A 159 13.43 -18.19 6.87
CA GLY A 159 12.03 -18.61 6.83
C GLY A 159 11.23 -17.95 5.69
N LEU A 160 10.03 -18.47 5.45
CA LEU A 160 9.14 -17.96 4.42
C LEU A 160 8.51 -16.63 4.85
N VAL A 161 8.31 -15.73 3.89
CA VAL A 161 7.55 -14.49 4.09
C VAL A 161 6.19 -14.64 3.42
N SER A 162 5.13 -14.39 4.17
CA SER A 162 3.78 -14.34 3.61
C SER A 162 3.52 -13.02 2.90
N ASP A 163 2.63 -13.04 1.91
CA ASP A 163 2.22 -11.84 1.18
C ASP A 163 1.69 -10.76 2.12
N ARG A 164 0.83 -11.15 3.08
CA ARG A 164 0.29 -10.23 4.09
C ARG A 164 1.39 -9.58 4.93
N PHE A 165 2.42 -10.33 5.33
CA PHE A 165 3.51 -9.75 6.12
C PHE A 165 4.32 -8.77 5.28
N PHE A 166 4.65 -9.12 4.03
CA PHE A 166 5.36 -8.23 3.12
C PHE A 166 4.57 -6.96 2.82
N GLU A 167 3.27 -7.10 2.57
CA GLU A 167 2.34 -5.99 2.35
C GLU A 167 2.33 -5.02 3.53
N GLN A 168 2.25 -5.52 4.77
CA GLN A 168 2.33 -4.68 5.97
C GLN A 168 3.66 -3.92 6.05
N ILE A 169 4.78 -4.57 5.76
CA ILE A 169 6.10 -3.92 5.73
C ILE A 169 6.14 -2.81 4.66
N PHE A 170 5.54 -3.05 3.50
CA PHE A 170 5.47 -2.06 2.43
C PHE A 170 4.57 -0.88 2.81
N LEU A 171 3.30 -1.14 3.16
CA LEU A 171 2.31 -0.11 3.47
C LEU A 171 2.76 0.75 4.65
N TYR A 172 3.27 0.13 5.71
CA TYR A 172 3.61 0.85 6.93
C TYR A 172 5.05 1.38 6.88
N GLY A 173 5.99 0.57 6.41
CA GLY A 173 7.41 0.93 6.36
C GLY A 173 7.73 1.86 5.19
N SER A 174 7.52 1.39 3.96
CA SER A 174 7.79 2.18 2.75
C SER A 174 6.85 3.37 2.63
N GLY A 175 5.56 3.19 2.94
CA GLY A 175 4.59 4.29 2.99
C GLY A 175 4.99 5.40 3.96
N MET A 176 5.38 5.06 5.19
CA MET A 176 5.82 6.07 6.17
C MET A 176 7.12 6.76 5.75
N LYS A 177 8.07 6.04 5.14
CA LYS A 177 9.29 6.64 4.57
C LYS A 177 8.95 7.63 3.47
N PHE A 178 8.03 7.29 2.57
CA PHE A 178 7.55 8.18 1.52
C PHE A 178 6.92 9.45 2.10
N ILE A 179 5.98 9.33 3.04
CA ILE A 179 5.32 10.50 3.67
C ILE A 179 6.34 11.36 4.42
N THR A 180 7.30 10.73 5.10
CA THR A 180 8.39 11.45 5.78
C THR A 180 9.22 12.25 4.76
N ALA A 181 9.66 11.64 3.67
CA ALA A 181 10.45 12.32 2.63
C ALA A 181 9.69 13.49 1.98
N VAL A 182 8.41 13.32 1.67
CA VAL A 182 7.57 14.38 1.11
C VAL A 182 7.38 15.52 2.12
N ARG A 183 7.13 15.20 3.39
CA ARG A 183 6.97 16.19 4.45
C ARG A 183 8.28 16.95 4.73
N ASP A 184 9.41 16.27 4.70
CA ASP A 184 10.72 16.90 4.90
C ASP A 184 11.08 17.84 3.75
N HIS A 185 10.62 17.53 2.53
CA HIS A 185 10.82 18.38 1.36
C HIS A 185 9.93 19.64 1.35
N GLY A 186 8.63 19.50 1.64
CA GLY A 186 7.66 20.58 1.41
C GLY A 186 6.62 20.79 2.52
N GLY A 187 6.83 20.19 3.68
CA GLY A 187 5.92 20.26 4.83
C GLY A 187 4.57 19.56 4.60
N TRP A 188 3.63 19.81 5.50
CA TRP A 188 2.26 19.29 5.39
C TRP A 188 1.53 19.65 4.09
N PRO A 189 1.71 20.84 3.48
CA PRO A 189 1.10 21.13 2.19
C PRO A 189 1.55 20.17 1.06
N ALA A 190 2.80 19.70 1.09
CA ALA A 190 3.27 18.70 0.14
C ALA A 190 2.66 17.33 0.41
N VAL A 191 2.47 16.96 1.67
CA VAL A 191 1.72 15.73 2.03
C VAL A 191 0.27 15.82 1.58
N ASP A 192 -0.42 16.95 1.79
CA ASP A 192 -1.78 17.14 1.28
C ASP A 192 -1.86 16.96 -0.25
N GLN A 193 -0.80 17.33 -0.96
CA GLN A 193 -0.72 17.15 -2.41
C GLN A 193 -0.66 15.68 -2.81
N THR A 194 -0.06 14.79 -1.99
CA THR A 194 -0.05 13.34 -2.30
C THR A 194 -1.43 12.73 -2.27
N PHE A 195 -2.36 13.27 -1.46
CA PHE A 195 -3.75 12.83 -1.49
C PHE A 195 -4.56 13.42 -2.64
N ARG A 196 -4.15 14.57 -3.20
CA ARG A 196 -4.84 15.19 -4.34
C ARG A 196 -4.32 14.69 -5.70
N GLU A 197 -3.04 14.39 -5.76
CA GLU A 197 -2.32 13.84 -6.91
C GLU A 197 -1.49 12.62 -6.44
N PRO A 198 -2.14 11.49 -6.18
CA PRO A 198 -1.45 10.32 -5.65
C PRO A 198 -0.43 9.76 -6.64
N PRO A 199 0.66 9.16 -6.15
CA PRO A 199 1.54 8.35 -6.99
C PRO A 199 0.74 7.20 -7.59
N THR A 200 0.81 7.01 -8.91
CA THR A 200 0.06 5.94 -9.59
C THR A 200 0.87 4.65 -9.76
N SER A 201 1.92 4.46 -8.95
CA SER A 201 2.73 3.24 -8.97
C SER A 201 3.51 3.07 -7.67
N THR A 202 3.67 1.82 -7.22
CA THR A 202 4.46 1.50 -6.03
C THR A 202 5.94 1.83 -6.20
N THR A 203 6.44 1.94 -7.43
CA THR A 203 7.79 2.45 -7.70
C THR A 203 7.98 3.86 -7.14
N LEU A 204 6.98 4.75 -7.23
CA LEU A 204 7.10 6.10 -6.68
C LEU A 204 7.03 6.14 -5.15
N ILE A 205 6.47 5.09 -4.52
CA ILE A 205 6.52 4.93 -3.05
C ILE A 205 7.92 4.49 -2.61
N LEU A 206 8.54 3.58 -3.36
CA LEU A 206 9.88 3.05 -3.07
C LEU A 206 10.98 4.07 -3.39
N HIS A 207 10.72 4.99 -4.32
CA HIS A 207 11.61 6.03 -4.85
C HIS A 207 10.98 7.42 -4.67
N PRO A 208 10.83 7.92 -3.42
CA PRO A 208 10.11 9.16 -3.12
C PRO A 208 10.73 10.40 -3.80
N GLU A 209 12.04 10.40 -4.04
CA GLU A 209 12.75 11.47 -4.73
C GLU A 209 12.24 11.69 -6.17
N ARG A 210 11.74 10.64 -6.83
CA ARG A 210 11.09 10.77 -8.14
C ARG A 210 9.76 11.51 -8.05
N TYR A 211 8.91 11.16 -7.07
CA TYR A 211 7.65 11.87 -6.84
C TYR A 211 7.89 13.34 -6.50
N ILE A 212 8.88 13.60 -5.63
CA ILE A 212 9.32 14.94 -5.26
C ILE A 212 9.83 15.72 -6.48
N ALA A 213 10.55 15.07 -7.40
CA ALA A 213 11.02 15.67 -8.65
C ALA A 213 9.89 15.96 -9.66
N GLY A 214 8.67 15.46 -9.43
CA GLY A 214 7.49 15.73 -10.24
C GLY A 214 6.90 14.52 -10.97
N ASP A 215 7.50 13.33 -10.85
CA ASP A 215 6.90 12.11 -11.39
C ASP A 215 5.56 11.85 -10.70
N ARG A 216 4.54 11.48 -11.48
CA ARG A 216 3.22 11.06 -10.98
C ARG A 216 2.85 9.65 -11.41
N SER A 217 3.40 9.20 -12.53
CA SER A 217 3.11 7.92 -13.16
C SER A 217 4.36 7.29 -13.74
N ILE A 218 4.36 5.96 -13.84
CA ILE A 218 5.36 5.20 -14.56
C ILE A 218 4.83 4.86 -15.95
N GLN A 219 5.66 5.04 -16.97
CA GLN A 219 5.28 4.74 -18.35
C GLN A 219 5.47 3.24 -18.64
N PRO A 220 4.50 2.55 -19.26
CA PRO A 220 4.65 1.17 -19.63
C PRO A 220 5.71 1.00 -20.73
N ILE A 221 6.33 -0.17 -20.75
CA ILE A 221 7.30 -0.58 -21.75
C ILE A 221 6.55 -1.23 -22.91
N ASN A 222 6.70 -0.67 -24.11
CA ASN A 222 6.10 -1.24 -25.30
C ASN A 222 7.04 -2.25 -25.96
N VAL A 223 6.64 -3.52 -26.01
CA VAL A 223 7.34 -4.57 -26.75
C VAL A 223 6.41 -5.10 -27.85
N PRO A 224 6.82 -5.06 -29.13
CA PRO A 224 5.98 -5.54 -30.22
C PRO A 224 5.53 -6.99 -30.02
N LEU A 225 4.26 -7.25 -30.34
CA LEU A 225 3.71 -8.60 -30.38
C LEU A 225 4.35 -9.42 -31.50
N LYS A 226 4.57 -10.71 -31.26
CA LYS A 226 5.01 -11.66 -32.28
C LYS A 226 3.85 -11.97 -33.24
N PRO A 227 4.10 -12.39 -34.49
CA PRO A 227 3.03 -12.76 -35.41
C PRO A 227 2.09 -13.81 -34.81
N GLY A 228 0.78 -13.54 -34.86
CA GLY A 228 -0.25 -14.41 -34.29
C GLY A 228 -0.61 -14.14 -32.82
N GLU A 229 0.14 -13.29 -32.12
CA GLU A 229 -0.19 -12.85 -30.77
C GLU A 229 -1.25 -11.75 -30.78
N VAL A 230 -2.21 -11.84 -29.85
CA VAL A 230 -3.25 -10.82 -29.62
C VAL A 230 -3.18 -10.36 -28.16
N LEU A 231 -2.87 -9.09 -27.94
CA LEU A 231 -2.90 -8.48 -26.61
C LEU A 231 -4.33 -8.44 -26.09
N GLN A 232 -4.56 -9.07 -24.93
CA GLN A 232 -5.83 -9.04 -24.22
C GLN A 232 -5.84 -7.93 -23.17
N GLN A 233 -4.77 -7.85 -22.37
CA GLN A 233 -4.64 -6.88 -21.28
C GLN A 233 -3.19 -6.43 -21.14
N GLN A 234 -3.00 -5.20 -20.68
CA GLN A 234 -1.70 -4.62 -20.36
C GLN A 234 -1.83 -3.86 -19.04
N HIS A 235 -0.91 -4.11 -18.11
CA HIS A 235 -0.89 -3.44 -16.81
C HIS A 235 0.54 -3.32 -16.26
N ILE A 236 0.74 -2.32 -15.40
CA ILE A 236 1.92 -2.18 -14.55
C ILE A 236 1.73 -3.11 -13.35
N ARG A 237 2.71 -3.95 -13.00
CA ARG A 237 2.70 -4.68 -11.72
C ARG A 237 3.43 -3.92 -10.62
N GLY A 238 4.34 -3.04 -11.00
CA GLY A 238 5.13 -2.21 -10.11
C GLY A 238 6.28 -2.95 -9.45
N GLU A 239 7.20 -2.17 -8.90
CA GLU A 239 8.35 -2.71 -8.20
C GLU A 239 7.95 -3.50 -6.94
N TYR A 240 6.85 -3.14 -6.28
CA TYR A 240 6.29 -3.92 -5.17
C TYR A 240 6.07 -5.38 -5.54
N ALA A 241 5.49 -5.67 -6.71
CA ALA A 241 5.23 -7.04 -7.14
C ALA A 241 6.51 -7.84 -7.37
N LEU A 242 7.56 -7.20 -7.89
CA LEU A 242 8.88 -7.81 -8.04
C LEU A 242 9.50 -8.10 -6.66
N GLN A 243 9.51 -7.11 -5.77
CA GLN A 243 10.07 -7.28 -4.44
C GLN A 243 9.31 -8.36 -3.65
N LEU A 244 7.97 -8.41 -3.75
CA LEU A 244 7.14 -9.44 -3.12
C LEU A 244 7.51 -10.84 -3.60
N LEU A 245 7.65 -11.03 -4.92
CA LEU A 245 8.04 -12.33 -5.49
C LEU A 245 9.40 -12.79 -4.95
N LEU A 246 10.38 -11.88 -4.89
CA LEU A 246 11.70 -12.17 -4.36
C LEU A 246 11.70 -12.38 -2.84
N ALA A 247 10.81 -11.72 -2.10
CA ALA A 247 10.78 -11.76 -0.63
C ALA A 247 10.30 -13.09 -0.05
N ARG A 248 9.39 -13.78 -0.75
CA ARG A 248 8.75 -15.03 -0.29
C ARG A 248 9.77 -16.07 0.15
N GLN A 249 10.87 -16.20 -0.59
CA GLN A 249 11.90 -17.22 -0.39
C GLN A 249 13.21 -16.61 0.13
N PRO A 250 13.85 -17.21 1.17
CA PRO A 250 15.14 -16.75 1.68
C PRO A 250 16.23 -16.62 0.61
N GLU A 251 16.26 -17.54 -0.36
CA GLU A 251 17.30 -17.66 -1.39
C GLU A 251 17.33 -16.46 -2.34
N THR A 252 16.17 -15.81 -2.54
CA THR A 252 16.00 -14.67 -3.46
C THR A 252 15.85 -13.33 -2.72
N ARG A 253 15.54 -13.35 -1.42
CA ARG A 253 15.21 -12.15 -0.64
C ARG A 253 16.30 -11.10 -0.61
N SER A 254 17.57 -11.52 -0.60
CA SER A 254 18.71 -10.60 -0.59
C SER A 254 18.79 -9.72 -1.85
N LEU A 255 18.18 -10.16 -2.96
CA LEU A 255 18.14 -9.43 -4.23
C LEU A 255 17.28 -8.17 -4.17
N ILE A 256 16.34 -8.06 -3.23
CA ILE A 256 15.50 -6.86 -3.06
C ILE A 256 16.39 -5.62 -2.85
N LYS A 257 17.43 -5.75 -2.00
CA LYS A 257 18.38 -4.66 -1.73
C LYS A 257 19.27 -4.33 -2.93
N ARG A 258 19.36 -5.23 -3.92
CA ARG A 258 20.15 -5.03 -5.15
C ARG A 258 19.37 -4.25 -6.20
N ILE A 259 18.04 -4.19 -6.11
CA ILE A 259 17.21 -3.43 -7.04
C ILE A 259 17.56 -1.95 -6.96
N ASP A 260 17.56 -1.36 -5.76
CA ASP A 260 17.97 0.02 -5.51
C ASP A 260 17.34 1.00 -6.53
N ASP A 261 18.00 2.12 -6.85
CA ASP A 261 17.55 3.09 -7.87
C ASP A 261 17.68 2.56 -9.32
N SER A 262 17.85 1.25 -9.52
CA SER A 262 18.04 0.67 -10.86
C SER A 262 16.75 0.29 -11.57
N PHE A 263 15.64 0.07 -10.83
CA PHE A 263 14.34 -0.21 -11.42
C PHE A 263 13.77 1.02 -12.12
N ILE A 264 13.40 0.89 -13.38
CA ILE A 264 12.82 1.99 -14.16
C ILE A 264 11.29 1.86 -14.22
N SER A 265 10.83 0.72 -14.74
CA SER A 265 9.44 0.44 -15.06
C SER A 265 9.25 -1.07 -15.30
N ASP A 266 8.00 -1.51 -15.35
CA ASP A 266 7.62 -2.84 -15.80
C ASP A 266 6.33 -2.81 -16.65
N THR A 267 6.02 -3.91 -17.31
CA THR A 267 4.76 -4.11 -18.03
C THR A 267 4.44 -5.58 -18.10
N LEU A 268 3.29 -5.97 -17.57
CA LEU A 268 2.72 -7.30 -17.77
C LEU A 268 1.68 -7.24 -18.88
N ASN A 269 1.95 -7.97 -19.96
CA ASN A 269 1.01 -8.21 -21.05
C ASN A 269 0.39 -9.60 -20.89
N ILE A 270 -0.94 -9.66 -20.98
CA ILE A 270 -1.69 -10.91 -21.11
C ILE A 270 -1.98 -11.09 -22.60
N ILE A 271 -1.43 -12.14 -23.19
CA ILE A 271 -1.39 -12.34 -24.64
C ILE A 271 -2.09 -13.66 -24.99
N GLN A 272 -2.95 -13.64 -25.99
CA GLN A 272 -3.53 -14.84 -26.57
C GLN A 272 -2.69 -15.28 -27.78
N TYR A 273 -2.23 -16.53 -27.80
CA TYR A 273 -1.50 -17.15 -28.91
C TYR A 273 -1.86 -18.63 -29.01
N ASP A 274 -2.29 -19.09 -30.18
CA ASP A 274 -2.65 -20.50 -30.44
C ASP A 274 -3.51 -21.16 -29.34
N GLN A 275 -4.61 -20.49 -28.97
CA GLN A 275 -5.53 -20.89 -27.88
C GLN A 275 -4.92 -20.95 -26.46
N GLN A 276 -3.66 -20.57 -26.29
CA GLN A 276 -2.98 -20.43 -25.00
C GLN A 276 -2.92 -18.97 -24.55
N THR A 277 -3.00 -18.75 -23.24
CA THR A 277 -2.70 -17.46 -22.62
C THR A 277 -1.23 -17.45 -22.23
N ILE A 278 -0.51 -16.41 -22.65
CA ILE A 278 0.88 -16.15 -22.30
C ILE A 278 0.93 -14.91 -21.42
N HIS A 279 1.56 -15.03 -20.25
CA HIS A 279 1.89 -13.91 -19.39
C HIS A 279 3.29 -13.42 -19.74
N ARG A 280 3.41 -12.25 -20.39
CA ARG A 280 4.71 -11.64 -20.72
C ARG A 280 4.97 -10.47 -19.79
N TRP A 281 5.87 -10.66 -18.83
CA TRP A 281 6.32 -9.59 -17.93
C TRP A 281 7.66 -9.03 -18.38
N ILE A 282 7.67 -7.75 -18.74
CA ILE A 282 8.86 -7.00 -19.14
C ILE A 282 9.24 -6.10 -17.97
N ILE A 283 10.48 -6.18 -17.50
CA ILE A 283 10.98 -5.38 -16.38
C ILE A 283 12.27 -4.68 -16.81
N GLN A 284 12.31 -3.36 -16.71
CA GLN A 284 13.41 -2.56 -17.23
C GLN A 284 14.28 -1.99 -16.10
N PHE A 285 15.59 -2.11 -16.30
CA PHE A 285 16.61 -1.64 -15.38
C PHE A 285 17.64 -0.75 -16.11
N ASN A 286 18.18 0.23 -15.38
CA ASN A 286 19.29 1.07 -15.87
C ASN A 286 20.67 0.42 -15.72
N ASN A 287 20.75 -0.77 -15.10
CA ASN A 287 22.00 -1.46 -14.80
C ASN A 287 21.95 -2.93 -15.26
N SER A 288 22.85 -3.31 -16.17
CA SER A 288 22.89 -4.65 -16.75
C SER A 288 23.27 -5.74 -15.76
N HIS A 289 24.16 -5.43 -14.83
CA HIS A 289 24.61 -6.38 -13.83
C HIS A 289 23.48 -6.71 -12.86
N ILE A 290 22.75 -5.68 -12.40
CA ILE A 290 21.57 -5.86 -11.56
C ILE A 290 20.49 -6.61 -12.33
N ALA A 291 20.16 -6.21 -13.57
CA ALA A 291 19.18 -6.91 -14.40
C ALA A 291 19.50 -8.42 -14.53
N THR A 292 20.79 -8.74 -14.67
CA THR A 292 21.25 -10.14 -14.76
C THR A 292 21.02 -10.91 -13.47
N GLU A 293 21.42 -10.34 -12.31
CA GLU A 293 21.19 -10.98 -11.01
C GLU A 293 19.69 -11.15 -10.71
N ILE A 294 18.89 -10.11 -10.95
CA ILE A 294 17.43 -10.16 -10.75
C ILE A 294 16.79 -11.20 -11.67
N SER A 295 17.25 -11.36 -12.92
CA SER A 295 16.69 -12.37 -13.83
C SER A 295 16.82 -13.80 -13.31
N ILE A 296 17.96 -14.11 -12.66
CA ILE A 296 18.23 -15.42 -12.08
C ILE A 296 17.30 -15.65 -10.88
N GLY A 297 17.22 -14.68 -9.97
CA GLY A 297 16.33 -14.75 -8.80
C GLY A 297 14.86 -14.81 -9.19
N LEU A 298 14.45 -14.06 -10.21
CA LEU A 298 13.08 -14.05 -10.72
C LEU A 298 12.69 -15.42 -11.27
N LYS A 299 13.59 -16.11 -11.99
CA LYS A 299 13.35 -17.49 -12.45
C LYS A 299 13.07 -18.42 -11.28
N THR A 300 13.89 -18.35 -10.24
CA THR A 300 13.72 -19.15 -9.02
C THR A 300 12.41 -18.84 -8.31
N ALA A 301 12.06 -17.55 -8.18
CA ALA A 301 10.83 -17.12 -7.53
C ALA A 301 9.56 -17.54 -8.30
N LEU A 302 9.53 -17.37 -9.62
CA LEU A 302 8.37 -17.72 -10.45
C LEU A 302 8.11 -19.23 -10.47
N ALA A 303 9.16 -20.06 -10.53
CA ALA A 303 9.02 -21.52 -10.55
C ALA A 303 8.26 -22.09 -9.34
N LEU A 304 8.29 -21.39 -8.21
CA LEU A 304 7.65 -21.80 -6.95
C LEU A 304 6.21 -21.32 -6.82
N VAL A 305 5.84 -20.23 -7.51
CA VAL A 305 4.54 -19.57 -7.37
C VAL A 305 3.54 -20.10 -8.37
N GLU A 306 3.98 -20.29 -9.61
CA GLU A 306 3.08 -20.63 -10.72
C GLU A 306 2.97 -22.16 -10.93
N GLY A 307 3.80 -22.97 -10.25
CA GLY A 307 3.85 -24.42 -10.47
C GLY A 307 4.31 -24.80 -11.89
N THR A 308 4.80 -23.83 -12.67
CA THR A 308 5.16 -23.91 -14.08
C THR A 308 6.66 -24.12 -14.28
N GLY A 309 7.37 -24.78 -13.35
CA GLY A 309 8.85 -24.80 -13.28
C GLY A 309 9.60 -25.06 -14.61
N ASP A 310 8.99 -25.79 -15.55
CA ASP A 310 9.56 -26.08 -16.88
C ASP A 310 9.07 -25.16 -18.03
N ALA A 311 8.01 -24.37 -17.84
CA ALA A 311 7.41 -23.51 -18.86
C ALA A 311 7.84 -22.03 -18.80
N ILE A 312 8.58 -21.62 -17.76
CA ILE A 312 9.04 -20.23 -17.60
C ILE A 312 10.27 -19.96 -18.49
N SER A 313 10.10 -19.08 -19.47
CA SER A 313 11.19 -18.51 -20.27
C SER A 313 11.62 -17.17 -19.69
N ILE A 314 12.92 -16.97 -19.45
CA ILE A 314 13.47 -15.67 -19.08
C ILE A 314 14.61 -15.31 -20.04
N GLN A 315 14.52 -14.12 -20.62
CA GLN A 315 15.53 -13.56 -21.51
C GLN A 315 15.88 -12.15 -21.05
N ILE A 316 17.14 -11.75 -21.26
CA ILE A 316 17.57 -10.37 -21.09
C ILE A 316 17.86 -9.81 -22.46
N GLN A 317 17.27 -8.67 -22.79
CA GLN A 317 17.55 -7.97 -24.03
C GLN A 317 17.60 -6.45 -23.83
N PRO A 318 18.39 -5.74 -24.63
CA PRO A 318 18.37 -4.28 -24.62
C PRO A 318 17.05 -3.76 -25.22
N ILE A 319 16.37 -2.85 -24.53
CA ILE A 319 15.17 -2.14 -25.02
C ILE A 319 15.32 -0.66 -24.68
N ALA A 320 15.29 0.19 -25.71
CA ALA A 320 15.48 1.64 -25.58
C ALA A 320 16.74 2.03 -24.78
N GLU A 321 17.87 1.38 -25.08
CA GLU A 321 19.17 1.58 -24.40
C GLU A 321 19.22 1.13 -22.92
N GLN A 322 18.15 0.51 -22.42
CA GLN A 322 18.08 -0.06 -21.07
C GLN A 322 18.10 -1.59 -21.10
N PHE A 323 18.26 -2.23 -19.95
CA PHE A 323 18.31 -3.69 -19.82
C PHE A 323 16.96 -4.22 -19.39
N SER A 324 16.31 -5.02 -20.25
CA SER A 324 14.98 -5.55 -19.96
C SER A 324 15.01 -7.05 -19.75
N ILE A 325 14.47 -7.49 -18.62
CA ILE A 325 14.13 -8.88 -18.35
C ILE A 325 12.76 -9.13 -18.99
N ILE A 326 12.65 -10.14 -19.85
CA ILE A 326 11.38 -10.64 -20.38
C ILE A 326 11.16 -12.02 -19.82
N ALA A 327 10.17 -12.13 -18.93
CA ALA A 327 9.67 -13.39 -18.40
C ALA A 327 8.36 -13.76 -19.10
N GLU A 328 8.28 -14.98 -19.65
CA GLU A 328 7.06 -15.55 -20.25
C GLU A 328 6.69 -16.85 -19.53
N TRP A 329 5.42 -17.04 -19.19
CA TRP A 329 4.87 -18.29 -18.65
C TRP A 329 3.41 -18.52 -19.05
#